data_AF-A0A507BRW5-F1
#
_entry.id   AF-A0A507BRW5-F1
#
_cell.length_a   1.000
_cell.length_b   1.000
_cell.length_c   1.000
_cell.angle_alpha   90.00
_cell.angle_beta   90.00
_cell.angle_gamma   90.00
#
_symmetry.space_group_name_H-M   'P 1'
#
loop_
_entity.id
_entity.type
_entity.pdbx_description
1 polymer ?
#
loop_
_entity_poly.entity_id
_entity_poly.type
_entity_poly.pdbx_seq_one_letter_code
_entity_poly.pdbx_strand_id
1 'polypeptide(L)'
;MATTYSTAHLPPSNFQQIKVSLDGNVAIIHLNRPERLNAWTNIMSDELVECFGALDRDDRVKVIVVTGSGRAFCAGADLQNGLGARNAPGERTHRDTGGQTTCAIINTRKPVIAAINGPAVGVGITMCLPMDFRITHKANKIGFVFVRRGIVPEAASTFYLPRLIGYSRTMRLFMGGQIHLGNSPLLKNLFTEVTDTPEQVLPAALALAREIGKENSATSMAMIKTLIWRNPGSPEETHLLDSKAMFTLGNGPDAKEGVDSFLEKRDAKFTQSVKDMPAFLPWWESVDISSPKL
;
A
#
# COMPACT_ATOMS: atom_id res chain seq x y z
N MET A 1 20.86 16.85 -6.49
CA MET A 1 20.86 17.57 -5.19
C MET A 1 20.09 16.72 -4.20
N ALA A 2 20.72 16.28 -3.12
CA ALA A 2 20.07 15.47 -2.10
C ALA A 2 19.16 16.38 -1.27
N THR A 3 17.85 16.26 -1.45
CA THR A 3 16.88 16.98 -0.61
C THR A 3 16.98 16.43 0.81
N THR A 4 17.44 17.26 1.74
CA THR A 4 17.49 16.95 3.17
C THR A 4 16.07 16.91 3.72
N TYR A 5 15.57 15.71 4.02
CA TYR A 5 14.26 15.48 4.65
C TYR A 5 14.35 15.74 6.17
N SER A 6 13.35 16.41 6.74
CA SER A 6 13.31 16.72 8.17
C SER A 6 13.00 15.46 8.98
N THR A 7 13.91 15.09 9.87
CA THR A 7 13.77 13.94 10.77
C THR A 7 12.95 14.30 12.01
N ALA A 8 11.66 14.62 11.85
CA ALA A 8 10.75 14.60 12.99
C ALA A 8 10.40 13.14 13.29
N HIS A 9 10.73 12.66 14.50
CA HIS A 9 10.64 11.25 14.92
C HIS A 9 9.38 10.54 14.42
N LEU A 10 9.56 9.57 13.53
CA LEU A 10 8.58 8.59 13.04
C LEU A 10 8.84 7.24 13.78
N PRO A 11 8.22 6.08 13.46
CA PRO A 11 8.21 4.83 14.27
C PRO A 11 9.63 4.38 14.70
N PRO A 12 9.78 3.47 15.69
CA PRO A 12 11.04 3.30 16.42
C PRO A 12 12.26 3.33 15.52
N SER A 13 13.22 4.19 15.88
CA SER A 13 14.40 4.56 15.09
C SER A 13 15.36 3.40 14.74
N ASN A 14 14.99 2.17 15.07
CA ASN A 14 15.84 0.99 15.05
C ASN A 14 15.45 -0.03 13.95
N PHE A 15 14.66 0.36 12.95
CA PHE A 15 14.44 -0.46 11.76
C PHE A 15 15.77 -0.71 11.02
N GLN A 16 16.01 -1.96 10.66
CA GLN A 16 17.23 -2.45 10.02
C GLN A 16 17.09 -2.49 8.50
N GLN A 17 15.91 -2.85 7.99
CA GLN A 17 15.68 -3.16 6.58
C GLN A 17 14.70 -2.21 5.89
N ILE A 18 14.10 -1.28 6.63
CA ILE A 18 13.40 -0.12 6.09
C ILE A 18 13.96 1.19 6.67
N LYS A 19 13.76 2.30 5.94
CA LYS A 19 13.99 3.66 6.44
C LYS A 19 12.70 4.45 6.30
N VAL A 20 12.42 5.29 7.29
CA VAL A 20 11.21 6.12 7.30
C VAL A 20 11.61 7.58 7.49
N SER A 21 11.05 8.47 6.66
CA SER A 21 11.21 9.92 6.80
C SER A 21 9.88 10.63 6.60
N LEU A 22 9.77 11.86 7.11
CA LEU A 22 8.59 12.70 6.92
C LEU A 22 8.93 13.86 5.98
N ASP A 23 8.04 14.13 5.03
CA ASP A 23 8.06 15.33 4.20
C ASP A 23 6.70 16.03 4.32
N GLY A 24 6.64 17.04 5.19
CA GLY A 24 5.37 17.66 5.58
C GLY A 24 4.44 16.65 6.24
N ASN A 25 3.34 16.30 5.56
CA ASN A 25 2.36 15.31 6.00
C ASN A 25 2.47 13.97 5.25
N VAL A 26 3.55 13.78 4.48
CA VAL A 26 3.80 12.56 3.70
C VAL A 26 4.89 11.74 4.39
N ALA A 27 4.53 10.54 4.85
CA ALA A 27 5.51 9.57 5.33
C ALA A 27 6.09 8.81 4.13
N ILE A 28 7.41 8.68 4.08
CA ILE A 28 8.13 8.00 3.01
C ILE A 28 8.83 6.78 3.60
N ILE A 29 8.42 5.59 3.19
CA ILE A 29 9.02 4.31 3.55
C ILE A 29 9.93 3.87 2.41
N HIS A 30 11.22 3.76 2.69
CA HIS A 30 12.19 3.14 1.79
C HIS A 30 12.46 1.70 2.23
N LEU A 31 12.25 0.74 1.34
CA LEU A 31 12.87 -0.58 1.49
C LEU A 31 14.39 -0.39 1.40
N ASN A 32 15.15 -0.89 2.35
CA ASN A 32 16.55 -0.49 2.54
C ASN A 32 17.47 -1.71 2.71
N ARG A 33 17.59 -2.48 1.63
CA ARG A 33 18.68 -3.46 1.42
C ARG A 33 19.22 -3.31 -0.02
N PRO A 34 19.68 -2.12 -0.43
CA PRO A 34 20.01 -1.82 -1.82
C PRO A 34 21.06 -2.77 -2.41
N GLU A 35 22.00 -3.25 -1.58
CA GLU A 35 23.03 -4.24 -1.92
C GLU A 35 22.45 -5.63 -2.25
N ARG A 36 21.23 -5.92 -1.80
CA ARG A 36 20.44 -7.12 -2.14
C ARG A 36 19.22 -6.79 -2.99
N LEU A 37 19.18 -5.63 -3.65
CA LEU A 37 18.04 -5.17 -4.46
C LEU A 37 16.72 -5.18 -3.67
N ASN A 38 16.82 -4.85 -2.39
CA ASN A 38 15.71 -4.84 -1.44
C ASN A 38 14.97 -6.17 -1.38
N ALA A 39 15.69 -7.29 -1.52
CA ALA A 39 15.11 -8.62 -1.39
C ALA A 39 14.39 -8.77 -0.05
N TRP A 40 13.20 -9.38 -0.11
CA TRP A 40 12.26 -9.49 0.99
C TRP A 40 12.69 -10.51 2.04
N THR A 41 12.56 -10.15 3.32
CA THR A 41 12.82 -11.04 4.46
C THR A 41 11.70 -10.93 5.49
N ASN A 42 11.66 -11.85 6.45
CA ASN A 42 10.74 -11.75 7.58
C ASN A 42 10.98 -10.49 8.41
N ILE A 43 12.25 -10.06 8.58
CA ILE A 43 12.58 -8.82 9.28
C ILE A 43 11.92 -7.63 8.58
N MET A 44 12.06 -7.52 7.26
CA MET A 44 11.42 -6.44 6.50
C MET A 44 9.89 -6.49 6.62
N SER A 45 9.29 -7.68 6.62
CA SER A 45 7.85 -7.85 6.84
C SER A 45 7.43 -7.33 8.22
N ASP A 46 8.10 -7.76 9.28
CA ASP A 46 7.78 -7.39 10.66
C ASP A 46 7.91 -5.87 10.85
N GLU A 47 8.99 -5.28 10.32
CA GLU A 47 9.22 -3.83 10.34
C GLU A 47 8.15 -3.07 9.55
N LEU A 48 7.71 -3.57 8.39
CA LEU A 48 6.63 -2.95 7.62
C LEU A 48 5.29 -3.02 8.35
N VAL A 49 4.95 -4.17 8.95
CA VAL A 49 3.73 -4.34 9.74
C VAL A 49 3.70 -3.34 10.91
N GLU A 50 4.80 -3.26 11.67
CA GLU A 50 4.94 -2.30 12.76
C GLU A 50 4.86 -0.85 12.25
N CYS A 51 5.57 -0.53 11.17
CA CYS A 51 5.63 0.79 10.58
C CYS A 51 4.24 1.28 10.13
N PHE A 52 3.49 0.45 9.39
CA PHE A 52 2.12 0.79 8.98
C PHE A 52 1.20 1.06 10.17
N GLY A 53 1.26 0.20 11.20
CA GLY A 53 0.46 0.40 12.42
C GLY A 53 0.84 1.65 13.22
N ALA A 54 2.11 2.05 13.21
CA ALA A 54 2.57 3.28 13.83
C ALA A 54 2.19 4.52 13.00
N LEU A 55 2.38 4.48 11.69
CA LEU A 55 2.01 5.55 10.78
C LEU A 55 0.51 5.78 10.74
N ASP A 56 -0.32 4.75 10.85
CA ASP A 56 -1.79 4.89 10.92
C ASP A 56 -2.22 5.75 12.13
N ARG A 57 -1.55 5.61 13.27
CA ARG A 57 -1.88 6.33 14.52
C ARG A 57 -1.32 7.75 14.61
N ASP A 58 -0.40 8.13 13.73
CA ASP A 58 0.30 9.42 13.81
C ASP A 58 -0.42 10.51 13.00
N ASP A 59 -1.18 11.39 13.66
CA ASP A 59 -1.96 12.46 13.02
C ASP A 59 -1.12 13.41 12.14
N ARG A 60 0.20 13.45 12.27
CA ARG A 60 1.07 14.25 11.38
C ARG A 60 1.08 13.73 9.95
N VAL A 61 0.92 12.42 9.76
CA VAL A 61 0.96 11.80 8.43
C VAL A 61 -0.46 11.65 7.88
N LYS A 62 -0.66 12.16 6.66
CA LYS A 62 -1.90 12.06 5.91
C LYS A 62 -1.80 11.06 4.76
N VAL A 63 -0.61 10.87 4.20
CA VAL A 63 -0.35 9.95 3.07
C VAL A 63 0.95 9.20 3.31
N ILE A 64 1.03 7.95 2.85
CA ILE A 64 2.22 7.11 2.93
C ILE A 64 2.70 6.81 1.51
N VAL A 65 3.99 7.00 1.24
CA VAL A 65 4.66 6.61 -0.01
C VAL A 65 5.65 5.49 0.31
N VAL A 66 5.58 4.39 -0.43
CA VAL A 66 6.53 3.26 -0.33
C VAL A 66 7.40 3.23 -1.57
N THR A 67 8.73 3.18 -1.41
CA THR A 67 9.69 3.10 -2.52
C THR A 67 10.90 2.23 -2.15
N GLY A 68 11.76 1.89 -3.11
CA GLY A 68 12.98 1.12 -2.85
C GLY A 68 14.23 2.00 -2.81
N SER A 69 15.15 1.70 -1.90
CA SER A 69 16.49 2.30 -1.89
C SER A 69 17.31 1.80 -3.07
N GLY A 70 18.03 2.71 -3.73
CA GLY A 70 18.91 2.37 -4.84
C GLY A 70 18.15 2.02 -6.12
N ARG A 71 18.65 1.01 -6.85
CA ARG A 71 18.24 0.73 -8.24
C ARG A 71 17.03 -0.21 -8.41
N ALA A 72 16.48 -0.73 -7.32
CA ALA A 72 15.37 -1.67 -7.34
C ALA A 72 14.29 -1.24 -6.37
N PHE A 73 13.05 -1.58 -6.68
CA PHE A 73 11.99 -1.51 -5.70
C PHE A 73 12.14 -2.69 -4.73
N CYS A 74 11.89 -3.93 -5.20
CA CYS A 74 12.13 -5.17 -4.47
C CYS A 74 12.26 -6.35 -5.47
N ALA A 75 13.38 -7.06 -5.43
CA ALA A 75 13.69 -8.15 -6.36
C ALA A 75 13.00 -9.51 -6.03
N GLY A 76 12.15 -9.54 -5.01
CA GLY A 76 11.45 -10.75 -4.53
C GLY A 76 12.01 -11.29 -3.23
N ALA A 77 11.59 -12.50 -2.85
CA ALA A 77 12.04 -13.16 -1.63
C ALA A 77 13.57 -13.34 -1.60
N ASP A 78 14.19 -13.08 -0.45
CA ASP A 78 15.57 -13.46 -0.21
C ASP A 78 15.67 -14.98 -0.07
N LEU A 79 16.32 -15.62 -1.04
CA LEU A 79 16.36 -17.08 -1.17
C LEU A 79 17.55 -17.71 -0.42
N GLN A 80 18.38 -16.94 0.28
CA GLN A 80 19.56 -17.48 0.97
C GLN A 80 19.21 -18.59 1.97
N ASN A 81 18.02 -18.54 2.56
CA ASN A 81 17.52 -19.56 3.50
C ASN A 81 16.49 -20.53 2.88
N GLY A 82 16.29 -20.48 1.55
CA GLY A 82 15.25 -21.22 0.84
C GLY A 82 13.86 -20.58 0.94
N LEU A 83 12.94 -21.05 0.08
CA LEU A 83 11.55 -20.54 -0.02
C LEU A 83 10.60 -21.12 1.04
N GLY A 84 11.00 -22.20 1.72
CA GLY A 84 10.14 -22.95 2.62
C GLY A 84 10.51 -22.72 4.09
N ALA A 85 9.51 -22.50 4.93
CA ALA A 85 9.67 -22.52 6.37
C ALA A 85 9.86 -23.97 6.84
N ARG A 86 11.08 -24.51 6.72
CA ARG A 86 11.41 -25.90 7.12
C ARG A 86 11.10 -26.20 8.60
N ASN A 87 10.85 -25.17 9.42
CA ASN A 87 10.57 -25.26 10.85
C ASN A 87 9.25 -24.55 11.27
N ALA A 88 8.30 -24.29 10.37
CA ALA A 88 7.03 -23.67 10.76
C ALA A 88 6.13 -24.64 11.54
N PRO A 89 5.37 -24.17 12.55
CA PRO A 89 4.27 -24.93 13.11
C PRO A 89 3.32 -25.35 11.98
N GLY A 90 2.75 -26.55 12.07
CA GLY A 90 2.16 -27.27 10.94
C GLY A 90 1.29 -26.44 9.99
N GLU A 91 1.17 -26.92 8.75
CA GLU A 91 0.53 -26.29 7.56
C GLU A 91 -0.72 -25.43 7.85
N ARG A 92 -1.56 -25.83 8.81
CA ARG A 92 -2.79 -25.13 9.20
C ARG A 92 -2.59 -23.75 9.84
N THR A 93 -1.39 -23.48 10.37
CA THR A 93 -1.09 -22.28 11.17
C THR A 93 -0.14 -21.30 10.49
N HIS A 94 0.47 -21.71 9.37
CA HIS A 94 1.38 -20.86 8.64
C HIS A 94 0.63 -19.68 7.99
N ARG A 95 1.28 -18.52 7.99
CA ARG A 95 0.84 -17.28 7.32
C ARG A 95 2.02 -16.75 6.54
N ASP A 96 1.83 -16.45 5.26
CA ASP A 96 2.89 -15.88 4.44
C ASP A 96 3.15 -14.43 4.85
N THR A 97 4.44 -14.04 4.95
CA THR A 97 4.84 -12.71 5.42
C THR A 97 4.40 -11.58 4.48
N GLY A 98 4.35 -11.86 3.17
CA GLY A 98 3.74 -10.96 2.19
C GLY A 98 2.26 -10.69 2.51
N GLY A 99 1.51 -11.71 2.89
CA GLY A 99 0.09 -11.64 3.25
C GLY A 99 -0.15 -10.88 4.55
N GLN A 100 0.70 -11.09 5.55
CA GLN A 100 0.69 -10.31 6.79
C GLN A 100 0.92 -8.82 6.51
N THR A 101 1.90 -8.49 5.65
CA THR A 101 2.15 -7.11 5.23
C THR A 101 0.98 -6.54 4.43
N THR A 102 0.41 -7.30 3.49
CA THR A 102 -0.80 -6.91 2.77
C THR A 102 -1.93 -6.56 3.74
N CYS A 103 -2.13 -7.35 4.79
CA CYS A 103 -3.15 -7.04 5.80
C CYS A 103 -2.83 -5.78 6.62
N ALA A 104 -1.56 -5.49 6.91
CA ALA A 104 -1.18 -4.23 7.55
C ALA A 104 -1.47 -3.01 6.65
N ILE A 105 -1.20 -3.13 5.34
CA ILE A 105 -1.47 -2.07 4.35
C ILE A 105 -2.97 -1.76 4.28
N ILE A 106 -3.83 -2.79 4.25
CA ILE A 106 -5.28 -2.59 4.08
C ILE A 106 -5.95 -2.13 5.38
N ASN A 107 -5.36 -2.47 6.53
CA ASN A 107 -5.81 -1.97 7.84
C ASN A 107 -5.34 -0.52 8.09
N THR A 108 -4.38 -0.02 7.31
CA THR A 108 -3.97 1.38 7.36
C THR A 108 -5.04 2.26 6.71
N ARG A 109 -5.62 3.18 7.49
CA ARG A 109 -6.70 4.08 7.08
C ARG A 109 -6.21 5.22 6.18
N LYS A 110 -4.90 5.40 6.08
CA LYS A 110 -4.27 6.44 5.25
C LYS A 110 -4.05 5.94 3.82
N PRO A 111 -4.14 6.82 2.80
CA PRO A 111 -3.74 6.47 1.45
C PRO A 111 -2.28 6.02 1.39
N VAL A 112 -2.03 4.94 0.64
CA VAL A 112 -0.71 4.35 0.43
C VAL A 112 -0.38 4.36 -1.07
N ILE A 113 0.75 4.94 -1.44
CA ILE A 113 1.23 5.06 -2.82
C ILE A 113 2.47 4.19 -3.00
N ALA A 114 2.45 3.26 -3.94
CA ALA A 114 3.64 2.52 -4.38
C ALA A 114 4.41 3.34 -5.42
N ALA A 115 5.57 3.87 -5.06
CA ALA A 115 6.53 4.49 -5.96
C ALA A 115 7.57 3.46 -6.40
N ILE A 116 7.24 2.69 -7.44
CA ILE A 116 7.99 1.52 -7.91
C ILE A 116 9.15 1.97 -8.82
N ASN A 117 10.22 2.47 -8.19
CA ASN A 117 11.37 3.11 -8.83
C ASN A 117 12.32 2.18 -9.60
N GLY A 118 12.12 0.86 -9.52
CA GLY A 118 12.95 -0.13 -10.21
C GLY A 118 12.35 -1.53 -10.09
N PRO A 119 13.09 -2.60 -10.44
CA PRO A 119 12.53 -3.94 -10.56
C PRO A 119 11.69 -4.36 -9.36
N ALA A 120 10.49 -4.89 -9.66
CA ALA A 120 9.50 -5.37 -8.69
C ALA A 120 9.06 -6.78 -9.09
N VAL A 121 9.53 -7.79 -8.35
CA VAL A 121 9.41 -9.20 -8.71
C VAL A 121 8.91 -10.02 -7.53
N GLY A 122 8.00 -10.98 -7.77
CA GLY A 122 7.40 -11.81 -6.72
C GLY A 122 6.69 -10.96 -5.67
N VAL A 123 7.02 -11.18 -4.39
CA VAL A 123 6.54 -10.34 -3.27
C VAL A 123 6.74 -8.84 -3.49
N GLY A 124 7.80 -8.45 -4.22
CA GLY A 124 8.08 -7.05 -4.53
C GLY A 124 7.04 -6.36 -5.42
N ILE A 125 6.23 -7.09 -6.19
CA ILE A 125 5.07 -6.51 -6.90
C ILE A 125 3.75 -6.87 -6.21
N THR A 126 3.63 -8.06 -5.61
CA THR A 126 2.37 -8.50 -5.00
C THR A 126 2.01 -7.72 -3.73
N MET A 127 3.00 -7.27 -2.94
CA MET A 127 2.74 -6.39 -1.79
C MET A 127 2.21 -4.99 -2.18
N CYS A 128 2.40 -4.57 -3.43
CA CYS A 128 1.93 -3.27 -3.93
C CYS A 128 0.46 -3.29 -4.38
N LEU A 129 -0.11 -4.48 -4.60
CA LEU A 129 -1.48 -4.66 -5.08
C LEU A 129 -2.55 -4.10 -4.12
N PRO A 130 -2.44 -4.24 -2.78
CA PRO A 130 -3.37 -3.60 -1.85
C PRO A 130 -3.14 -2.09 -1.65
N MET A 131 -2.04 -1.51 -2.16
CA MET A 131 -1.81 -0.07 -2.06
C MET A 131 -2.82 0.69 -2.93
N ASP A 132 -3.09 1.95 -2.64
CA ASP A 132 -4.20 2.68 -3.27
C ASP A 132 -3.80 3.20 -4.66
N PHE A 133 -2.56 3.69 -4.79
CA PHE A 133 -1.98 4.15 -6.05
C PHE A 133 -0.68 3.42 -6.35
N ARG A 134 -0.39 3.19 -7.64
CA ARG A 134 0.86 2.56 -8.08
C ARG A 134 1.44 3.33 -9.25
N ILE A 135 2.66 3.82 -9.07
CA ILE A 135 3.41 4.57 -10.08
C ILE A 135 4.68 3.78 -10.39
N THR A 136 5.01 3.67 -11.67
CA THR A 136 6.23 3.01 -12.17
C THR A 136 6.77 3.77 -13.38
N HIS A 137 7.91 3.37 -13.92
CA HIS A 137 8.42 3.86 -15.20
C HIS A 137 8.25 2.83 -16.34
N LYS A 138 8.21 3.29 -17.59
CA LYS A 138 7.93 2.48 -18.80
C LYS A 138 8.86 1.27 -18.94
N ALA A 139 10.15 1.46 -18.65
CA ALA A 139 11.19 0.43 -18.78
C ALA A 139 11.36 -0.47 -17.53
N ASN A 140 10.51 -0.31 -16.50
CA ASN A 140 10.66 -1.08 -15.26
C ASN A 140 10.41 -2.56 -15.49
N LYS A 141 11.14 -3.44 -14.81
CA LYS A 141 10.94 -4.91 -14.85
C LYS A 141 9.96 -5.33 -13.76
N ILE A 142 8.77 -5.76 -14.19
CA ILE A 142 7.70 -6.25 -13.31
C ILE A 142 7.51 -7.75 -13.54
N GLY A 143 7.47 -8.55 -12.47
CA GLY A 143 7.50 -10.00 -12.60
C GLY A 143 6.68 -10.78 -11.58
N PHE A 144 5.66 -11.50 -12.03
CA PHE A 144 4.93 -12.48 -11.22
C PHE A 144 5.49 -13.89 -11.45
N VAL A 145 6.73 -14.13 -11.00
CA VAL A 145 7.60 -15.24 -11.45
C VAL A 145 7.38 -16.59 -10.75
N PHE A 146 6.30 -16.73 -9.98
CA PHE A 146 6.06 -17.84 -9.04
C PHE A 146 6.14 -19.23 -9.70
N VAL A 147 5.43 -19.43 -10.82
CA VAL A 147 5.40 -20.72 -11.54
C VAL A 147 6.77 -21.14 -12.07
N ARG A 148 7.65 -20.19 -12.39
CA ARG A 148 9.05 -20.49 -12.81
C ARG A 148 9.94 -20.94 -11.66
N ARG A 149 9.45 -20.83 -10.43
CA ARG A 149 10.10 -21.28 -9.20
C ARG A 149 9.34 -22.43 -8.53
N GLY A 150 8.33 -23.00 -9.19
CA GLY A 150 7.55 -24.12 -8.67
C GLY A 150 6.70 -23.77 -7.44
N ILE A 151 6.32 -22.49 -7.28
CA ILE A 151 5.49 -22.00 -6.16
C ILE A 151 4.27 -21.24 -6.68
N VAL A 152 3.33 -20.96 -5.79
CA VAL A 152 2.12 -20.18 -6.08
C VAL A 152 2.33 -18.69 -5.74
N PRO A 153 1.56 -17.77 -6.36
CA PRO A 153 1.50 -16.38 -5.92
C PRO A 153 0.99 -16.24 -4.48
N GLU A 154 1.56 -15.31 -3.73
CA GLU A 154 1.29 -15.06 -2.30
C GLU A 154 0.82 -13.61 -2.06
N ALA A 155 0.91 -13.08 -0.83
CA ALA A 155 0.52 -11.72 -0.47
C ALA A 155 -0.93 -11.34 -0.81
N ALA A 156 -1.83 -12.33 -0.77
CA ALA A 156 -3.22 -12.23 -1.24
C ALA A 156 -3.34 -11.77 -2.71
N SER A 157 -2.30 -11.93 -3.53
CA SER A 157 -2.27 -11.45 -4.92
C SER A 157 -3.31 -12.09 -5.83
N THR A 158 -3.76 -13.32 -5.53
CA THR A 158 -4.87 -14.00 -6.21
C THR A 158 -6.23 -13.37 -5.92
N PHE A 159 -6.36 -12.59 -4.84
CA PHE A 159 -7.52 -11.75 -4.57
C PHE A 159 -7.42 -10.41 -5.32
N TYR A 160 -6.28 -9.72 -5.20
CA TYR A 160 -6.13 -8.34 -5.69
C TYR A 160 -5.93 -8.22 -7.19
N LEU A 161 -4.97 -8.94 -7.78
CA LEU A 161 -4.61 -8.75 -9.19
C LEU A 161 -5.80 -8.93 -10.16
N PRO A 162 -6.66 -9.98 -10.04
CA PRO A 162 -7.79 -10.11 -10.94
C PRO A 162 -8.84 -9.01 -10.79
N ARG A 163 -8.96 -8.39 -9.62
CA ARG A 163 -9.84 -7.23 -9.40
C ARG A 163 -9.29 -5.95 -10.03
N LEU A 164 -7.97 -5.84 -10.18
CA LEU A 164 -7.30 -4.68 -10.76
C LEU A 164 -7.21 -4.73 -12.29
N ILE A 165 -6.90 -5.90 -12.86
CA ILE A 165 -6.63 -6.04 -14.30
C ILE A 165 -7.47 -7.10 -15.02
N GLY A 166 -8.40 -7.76 -14.32
CA GLY A 166 -9.24 -8.82 -14.86
C GLY A 166 -8.55 -10.19 -14.90
N TYR A 167 -9.36 -11.25 -14.96
CA TYR A 167 -8.90 -12.63 -14.86
C TYR A 167 -7.97 -13.05 -15.99
N SER A 168 -8.28 -12.73 -17.26
CA SER A 168 -7.49 -13.20 -18.41
C SER A 168 -6.03 -12.71 -18.36
N ARG A 169 -5.81 -11.42 -18.11
CA ARG A 169 -4.45 -10.86 -17.97
C ARG A 169 -3.74 -11.39 -16.73
N THR A 170 -4.46 -11.54 -15.62
CA THR A 170 -3.95 -12.16 -14.38
C THR A 170 -3.42 -13.57 -14.65
N MET A 171 -4.21 -14.42 -15.30
CA MET A 171 -3.82 -15.79 -15.64
C MET A 171 -2.59 -15.80 -16.54
N ARG A 172 -2.54 -14.91 -17.54
CA ARG A 172 -1.37 -14.80 -18.42
C ARG A 172 -0.10 -14.40 -17.67
N LEU A 173 -0.19 -13.50 -16.69
CA LEU A 173 0.94 -13.07 -15.87
C LEU A 173 1.38 -14.17 -14.91
N PHE A 174 0.45 -14.76 -14.16
CA PHE A 174 0.74 -15.78 -13.15
C PHE A 174 1.21 -17.10 -13.76
N MET A 175 0.53 -17.62 -14.78
CA MET A 175 0.90 -18.89 -15.42
C MET A 175 2.06 -18.76 -16.40
N GLY A 176 2.30 -17.57 -16.96
CA GLY A 176 3.45 -17.32 -17.83
C GLY A 176 4.75 -17.10 -17.07
N GLY A 177 4.69 -16.51 -15.87
CA GLY A 177 5.84 -16.25 -15.00
C GLY A 177 6.92 -15.36 -15.62
N GLN A 178 6.62 -14.63 -16.69
CA GLN A 178 7.57 -13.79 -17.43
C GLN A 178 7.77 -12.44 -16.75
N ILE A 179 8.93 -11.83 -17.02
CA ILE A 179 9.16 -10.42 -16.72
C ILE A 179 8.56 -9.59 -17.85
N HIS A 180 7.79 -8.56 -17.48
CA HIS A 180 7.20 -7.59 -18.38
C HIS A 180 7.74 -6.19 -18.08
N LEU A 181 7.75 -5.33 -19.09
CA LEU A 181 8.05 -3.92 -18.89
C LEU A 181 6.84 -3.19 -18.28
N GLY A 182 7.08 -2.10 -17.55
CA GLY A 182 6.03 -1.33 -16.87
C GLY A 182 4.92 -0.82 -17.80
N ASN A 183 5.24 -0.59 -19.08
CA ASN A 183 4.27 -0.19 -20.11
C ASN A 183 3.60 -1.37 -20.85
N SER A 184 3.77 -2.61 -20.39
CA SER A 184 3.18 -3.78 -21.05
C SER A 184 1.65 -3.69 -21.08
N PRO A 185 0.98 -4.03 -22.20
CA PRO A 185 -0.48 -4.11 -22.26
C PRO A 185 -1.11 -5.07 -21.23
N LEU A 186 -0.35 -6.06 -20.77
CA LEU A 186 -0.79 -6.98 -19.71
C LEU A 186 -0.92 -6.30 -18.34
N LEU A 187 -0.20 -5.20 -18.12
CA LEU A 187 -0.21 -4.41 -16.90
C LEU A 187 -1.09 -3.15 -17.02
N LYS A 188 -1.77 -2.96 -18.15
CA LYS A 188 -2.66 -1.80 -18.35
C LYS A 188 -3.73 -1.76 -17.24
N ASN A 189 -3.93 -0.59 -16.63
CA ASN A 189 -4.77 -0.32 -15.45
C ASN A 189 -4.19 -0.78 -14.10
N LEU A 190 -3.04 -1.46 -14.06
CA LEU A 190 -2.39 -1.76 -12.79
C LEU A 190 -1.75 -0.50 -12.17
N PHE A 191 -1.13 0.33 -13.01
CA PHE A 191 -0.48 1.56 -12.62
C PHE A 191 -1.38 2.75 -12.92
N THR A 192 -1.51 3.66 -11.96
CA THR A 192 -2.23 4.94 -12.14
C THR A 192 -1.41 5.90 -12.99
N GLU A 193 -0.08 5.77 -12.95
CA GLU A 193 0.85 6.52 -13.80
C GLU A 193 2.05 5.68 -14.21
N VAL A 194 2.50 5.85 -15.45
CA VAL A 194 3.71 5.23 -15.99
C VAL A 194 4.64 6.31 -16.55
N THR A 195 5.63 6.71 -15.75
CA THR A 195 6.62 7.75 -16.09
C THR A 195 7.62 7.28 -17.15
N ASP A 196 8.38 8.19 -17.73
CA ASP A 196 9.41 7.82 -18.72
C ASP A 196 10.62 7.16 -18.06
N THR A 197 11.11 7.73 -16.95
CA THR A 197 12.36 7.31 -16.31
C THR A 197 12.19 6.92 -14.84
N PRO A 198 13.09 6.09 -14.27
CA PRO A 198 13.09 5.74 -12.85
C PRO A 198 13.10 6.95 -11.91
N GLU A 199 13.85 8.00 -12.26
CA GLU A 199 14.10 9.18 -11.43
C GLU A 199 12.83 10.04 -11.27
N GLN A 200 11.85 9.88 -12.17
CA GLN A 200 10.58 10.59 -12.13
C GLN A 200 9.56 9.91 -11.19
N VAL A 201 9.75 8.62 -10.85
CA VAL A 201 8.74 7.83 -10.13
C VAL A 201 8.47 8.38 -8.72
N LEU A 202 9.52 8.59 -7.91
CA LEU A 202 9.36 9.11 -6.56
C LEU A 202 8.85 10.57 -6.56
N PRO A 203 9.38 11.49 -7.39
CA PRO A 203 8.81 12.83 -7.54
C PRO A 203 7.31 12.83 -7.91
N ALA A 204 6.88 11.99 -8.85
CA ALA A 204 5.46 11.88 -9.22
C ALA A 204 4.61 11.39 -8.05
N ALA A 205 5.07 10.37 -7.31
CA ALA A 205 4.38 9.87 -6.12
C ALA A 205 4.29 10.92 -5.01
N LEU A 206 5.36 11.70 -4.78
CA LEU A 206 5.35 12.78 -3.79
C LEU A 206 4.45 13.94 -4.21
N ALA A 207 4.39 14.26 -5.50
CA ALA A 207 3.46 15.27 -6.02
C ALA A 207 2.01 14.87 -5.74
N LEU A 208 1.63 13.64 -6.11
CA LEU A 208 0.31 13.08 -5.82
C LEU A 208 0.02 13.03 -4.31
N ALA A 209 1.00 12.62 -3.50
CA ALA A 209 0.84 12.55 -2.04
C ALA A 209 0.57 13.93 -1.42
N ARG A 210 1.32 14.95 -1.86
CA ARG A 210 1.16 16.32 -1.37
C ARG A 210 -0.16 16.93 -1.81
N GLU A 211 -0.55 16.70 -3.07
CA GLU A 211 -1.86 17.10 -3.61
C GLU A 211 -2.98 16.54 -2.75
N ILE A 212 -3.08 15.21 -2.65
CA ILE A 212 -4.22 14.60 -1.95
C ILE A 212 -4.19 14.87 -0.44
N GLY A 213 -3.00 14.94 0.17
CA GLY A 213 -2.82 15.22 1.59
C GLY A 213 -3.11 16.69 1.97
N LYS A 214 -2.89 17.63 1.04
CA LYS A 214 -3.22 19.05 1.24
C LYS A 214 -4.72 19.27 1.06
N GLU A 215 -5.30 18.75 -0.02
CA GLU A 215 -6.59 19.20 -0.54
C GLU A 215 -7.79 18.43 0.02
N ASN A 216 -7.59 17.26 0.64
CA ASN A 216 -8.70 16.37 0.98
C ASN A 216 -8.81 16.07 2.49
N SER A 217 -10.05 15.81 2.92
CA SER A 217 -10.38 15.36 4.29
C SER A 217 -9.78 13.97 4.55
N ALA A 218 -9.06 13.85 5.67
CA ALA A 218 -8.43 12.60 6.06
C ALA A 218 -9.48 11.50 6.37
N THR A 219 -10.59 11.87 7.01
CA THR A 219 -11.68 10.94 7.32
C THR A 219 -12.42 10.48 6.06
N SER A 220 -12.61 11.38 5.08
CA SER A 220 -13.23 11.01 3.80
C SER A 220 -12.36 10.06 3.00
N MET A 221 -11.05 10.34 2.87
CA MET A 221 -10.11 9.44 2.20
C MET A 221 -10.07 8.06 2.86
N ALA A 222 -10.00 8.03 4.19
CA ALA A 222 -10.02 6.79 4.96
C ALA A 222 -11.31 5.99 4.76
N MET A 223 -12.47 6.67 4.76
CA MET A 223 -13.76 6.02 4.56
C MET A 223 -13.91 5.47 3.15
N ILE A 224 -13.55 6.25 2.12
CA ILE A 224 -13.59 5.81 0.71
C ILE A 224 -12.72 4.57 0.51
N LYS A 225 -11.48 4.61 0.99
CA LYS A 225 -10.55 3.47 0.95
C LYS A 225 -11.19 2.24 1.59
N THR A 226 -11.78 2.41 2.77
CA THR A 226 -12.36 1.29 3.52
C THR A 226 -13.60 0.73 2.83
N LEU A 227 -14.51 1.58 2.34
CA LEU A 227 -15.71 1.17 1.61
C LEU A 227 -15.36 0.38 0.34
N ILE A 228 -14.35 0.81 -0.42
CA ILE A 228 -13.90 0.11 -1.62
C ILE A 228 -13.31 -1.27 -1.27
N TRP A 229 -12.40 -1.33 -0.30
CA TRP A 229 -11.67 -2.57 -0.01
C TRP A 229 -12.44 -3.58 0.85
N ARG A 230 -13.37 -3.11 1.69
CA ARG A 230 -14.22 -3.92 2.57
C ARG A 230 -15.67 -3.95 2.10
N ASN A 231 -15.90 -3.70 0.81
CA ASN A 231 -17.23 -3.62 0.21
C ASN A 231 -18.03 -4.92 0.45
N PRO A 232 -19.31 -4.84 0.83
CA PRO A 232 -20.19 -6.00 0.90
C PRO A 232 -20.43 -6.70 -0.45
N GLY A 233 -21.17 -7.82 -0.39
CA GLY A 233 -21.38 -8.71 -1.54
C GLY A 233 -22.47 -8.25 -2.51
N SER A 234 -23.33 -7.32 -2.10
CA SER A 234 -24.44 -6.82 -2.92
C SER A 234 -24.54 -5.28 -2.97
N PRO A 235 -25.20 -4.72 -4.00
CA PRO A 235 -25.50 -3.29 -4.07
C PRO A 235 -26.35 -2.78 -2.89
N GLU A 236 -27.29 -3.59 -2.38
CA GLU A 236 -28.15 -3.23 -1.25
C GLU A 236 -27.36 -3.14 0.05
N GLU A 237 -26.49 -4.13 0.32
CA GLU A 237 -25.60 -4.09 1.48
C GLU A 237 -24.62 -2.90 1.39
N THR A 238 -24.13 -2.62 0.18
CA THR A 238 -23.27 -1.46 -0.10
C THR A 238 -24.01 -0.15 0.18
N HIS A 239 -25.26 -0.02 -0.30
CA HIS A 239 -26.10 1.16 -0.10
C HIS A 239 -26.39 1.44 1.38
N LEU A 240 -26.70 0.41 2.16
CA LEU A 240 -26.92 0.58 3.60
C LEU A 240 -25.66 1.10 4.31
N LEU A 241 -24.50 0.60 3.88
CA LEU A 241 -23.22 0.97 4.46
C LEU A 241 -22.78 2.38 4.03
N ASP A 242 -22.82 2.70 2.73
CA ASP A 242 -22.42 4.01 2.21
C ASP A 242 -23.38 5.12 2.64
N SER A 243 -24.68 4.83 2.80
CA SER A 243 -25.66 5.79 3.32
C SER A 243 -25.37 6.14 4.77
N LYS A 244 -24.99 5.15 5.59
CA LYS A 244 -24.56 5.38 6.98
C LYS A 244 -23.28 6.21 7.05
N ALA A 245 -22.31 5.92 6.18
CA ALA A 245 -21.06 6.66 6.07
C ALA A 245 -21.30 8.10 5.63
N MET A 246 -22.10 8.31 4.58
CA MET A 246 -22.47 9.63 4.05
C MET A 246 -23.26 10.44 5.08
N PHE A 247 -24.23 9.84 5.77
CA PHE A 247 -24.96 10.52 6.84
C PHE A 247 -24.01 10.98 7.95
N THR A 248 -23.07 10.12 8.36
CA THR A 248 -22.16 10.46 9.46
C THR A 248 -21.15 11.53 9.07
N LEU A 249 -20.46 11.37 7.95
CA LEU A 249 -19.44 12.34 7.51
C LEU A 249 -20.06 13.63 6.95
N GLY A 250 -21.21 13.54 6.27
CA GLY A 250 -21.93 14.69 5.72
C GLY A 250 -22.48 15.66 6.77
N ASN A 251 -22.72 15.18 8.00
CA ASN A 251 -23.06 16.01 9.14
C ASN A 251 -21.84 16.37 10.01
N GLY A 252 -20.63 16.03 9.57
CA GLY A 252 -19.39 16.23 10.30
C GLY A 252 -18.72 17.60 10.07
N PRO A 253 -17.73 17.96 10.91
CA PRO A 253 -16.97 19.20 10.79
C PRO A 253 -16.33 19.42 9.41
N ASP A 254 -15.71 18.38 8.83
CA ASP A 254 -15.06 18.51 7.53
C ASP A 254 -16.09 18.75 6.40
N ALA A 255 -17.29 18.17 6.46
CA ALA A 255 -18.33 18.45 5.48
C ALA A 255 -18.81 19.91 5.55
N LYS A 256 -18.98 20.44 6.76
CA LYS A 256 -19.29 21.86 6.95
C LYS A 256 -18.19 22.75 6.36
N GLU A 257 -16.93 22.49 6.68
CA GLU A 257 -15.80 23.25 6.14
C GLU A 257 -15.72 23.16 4.62
N GLY A 258 -15.97 22.00 4.02
CA GLY A 258 -15.99 21.84 2.57
C GLY A 258 -17.06 22.67 1.87
N VAL A 259 -18.25 22.79 2.49
CA VAL A 259 -19.33 23.68 1.99
C VAL A 259 -18.93 25.14 2.15
N ASP A 260 -18.46 25.54 3.34
CA ASP A 260 -18.09 26.92 3.64
C ASP A 260 -16.96 27.39 2.70
N SER A 261 -15.89 26.59 2.53
CA SER A 261 -14.75 26.95 1.68
C SER A 261 -15.14 27.07 0.20
N PHE A 262 -16.06 26.22 -0.27
CA PHE A 262 -16.59 26.28 -1.63
C PHE A 262 -17.37 27.58 -1.89
N LEU A 263 -18.27 27.95 -0.97
CA LEU A 263 -19.06 29.19 -1.07
C LEU A 263 -18.15 30.43 -0.98
N GLU A 264 -17.13 30.38 -0.14
CA GLU A 264 -16.15 31.46 0.07
C GLU A 264 -15.04 31.50 -1.00
N LYS A 265 -14.97 30.51 -1.90
CA LYS A 265 -13.94 30.38 -2.95
C LYS A 265 -12.50 30.40 -2.41
N ARG A 266 -12.26 29.66 -1.33
CA ARG A 266 -10.93 29.49 -0.71
C ARG A 266 -10.55 28.02 -0.59
N ASP A 267 -9.27 27.77 -0.34
CA ASP A 267 -8.79 26.43 0.02
C ASP A 267 -9.49 25.95 1.32
N ALA A 268 -9.91 24.68 1.31
CA ALA A 268 -10.48 24.02 2.48
C ALA A 268 -9.40 23.76 3.55
N LYS A 269 -9.80 23.85 4.81
CA LYS A 269 -8.98 23.60 6.00
C LYS A 269 -9.59 22.50 6.84
N PHE A 270 -9.58 21.29 6.30
CA PHE A 270 -10.03 20.10 7.01
C PHE A 270 -9.21 19.86 8.27
N THR A 271 -9.91 19.64 9.39
CA THR A 271 -9.30 19.51 10.72
C THR A 271 -9.42 18.10 11.29
N GLN A 272 -10.33 17.29 10.74
CA GLN A 272 -10.48 15.91 11.19
C GLN A 272 -9.32 15.04 10.72
N SER A 273 -9.08 13.98 11.50
CA SER A 273 -8.03 13.00 11.33
C SER A 273 -8.60 11.59 11.44
N VAL A 274 -7.79 10.55 11.20
CA VAL A 274 -8.26 9.16 11.25
C VAL A 274 -8.73 8.71 12.65
N LYS A 275 -8.44 9.48 13.72
CA LYS A 275 -9.02 9.22 15.06
C LYS A 275 -10.49 9.62 15.16
N ASP A 276 -10.94 10.51 14.28
CA ASP A 276 -12.30 11.05 14.24
C ASP A 276 -13.22 10.21 13.34
N MET A 277 -12.76 9.01 12.95
CA MET A 277 -13.55 8.08 12.13
C MET A 277 -14.80 7.62 12.89
N PRO A 278 -15.91 7.35 12.17
CA PRO A 278 -17.16 6.93 12.79
C PRO A 278 -17.02 5.69 13.68
N ALA A 279 -17.72 5.68 14.82
CA ALA A 279 -17.69 4.59 15.80
C ALA A 279 -18.19 3.23 15.27
N PHE A 280 -18.87 3.20 14.11
CA PHE A 280 -19.29 1.95 13.48
C PHE A 280 -18.15 1.23 12.72
N LEU A 281 -16.95 1.81 12.69
CA LEU A 281 -15.75 1.16 12.18
C LEU A 281 -14.99 0.42 13.30
N PRO A 282 -14.50 -0.80 13.03
CA PRO A 282 -14.78 -1.62 11.85
C PRO A 282 -16.21 -2.21 11.90
N TRP A 283 -16.92 -2.22 10.77
CA TRP A 283 -18.23 -2.90 10.66
C TRP A 283 -18.10 -4.39 10.31
N TRP A 284 -16.89 -4.82 9.95
CA TRP A 284 -16.58 -6.21 9.62
C TRP A 284 -16.02 -6.94 10.83
N GLU A 285 -16.26 -8.24 10.89
CA GLU A 285 -15.57 -9.12 11.81
C GLU A 285 -14.10 -9.22 11.42
N SER A 286 -13.21 -8.93 12.37
CA SER A 286 -11.78 -9.06 12.15
C SER A 286 -11.42 -10.55 12.13
N VAL A 287 -10.81 -10.99 11.04
CA VAL A 287 -10.23 -12.34 10.94
C VAL A 287 -8.89 -12.33 11.64
N ASP A 288 -8.66 -13.31 12.53
CA ASP A 288 -7.34 -13.48 13.14
C ASP A 288 -6.32 -13.94 12.10
N ILE A 289 -5.48 -12.98 11.70
CA ILE A 289 -4.37 -13.15 10.77
C ILE A 289 -3.02 -13.27 11.49
N SER A 290 -3.02 -13.19 12.83
CA SER A 290 -1.81 -13.38 13.61
C SER A 290 -1.32 -14.82 13.49
N SER A 291 0.00 -15.01 13.56
CA SER A 291 0.54 -16.35 13.72
C SER A 291 0.08 -16.88 15.08
N PRO A 292 -0.56 -18.05 15.16
CA PRO A 292 -1.01 -18.57 16.44
C PRO A 292 0.19 -18.74 17.36
N LYS A 293 0.03 -18.29 18.61
CA LYS A 293 1.04 -18.48 19.65
C LYS A 293 1.16 -19.98 19.92
N LEU A 294 2.37 -20.51 19.76
CA LEU A 294 2.74 -21.86 20.16
C LEU A 294 2.60 -22.04 21.67
#